data_AF-A0A6N4RCJ1-F1
#
_entry.id   AF-A0A6N4RCJ1-F1
#
_cell.length_a   1.000
_cell.length_b   1.000
_cell.length_c   1.000
_cell.angle_alpha   90.00
_cell.angle_beta   90.00
_cell.angle_gamma   90.00
#
_symmetry.space_group_name_H-M   'P 1'
#
loop_
_entity.id
_entity.type
_entity.pdbx_description
1 polymer ?
#
loop_
_entity_poly.entity_id
_entity_poly.type
_entity_poly.pdbx_seq_one_letter_code
_entity_poly.pdbx_strand_id
1 'polypeptide(L)'
;MSAAYNPLGKSHVYTSLLERNIDLAAGMRTDVQAYKQWSQQYGLNLAKLQKLGSCYREGWLHNVLARITPITTAEMDDYIMMADLFIMTKSEAQYVCRIMSRSLSAFATIAGVAASAKVVPIQLANHVELYKKISARLEKRFEFEAPAPFASTTISREMQAQIPFIRGFLNQRFKVA
;
A
#
# COMPACT_ATOMS: atom_id res chain seq x y z
N MET A 1 -1.14 -4.56 -34.34
CA MET A 1 -1.99 -5.65 -33.80
C MET A 1 -1.97 -5.55 -32.29
N SER A 2 -3.08 -5.09 -31.70
CA SER A 2 -3.22 -4.93 -30.25
C SER A 2 -3.28 -6.30 -29.59
N ALA A 3 -2.31 -6.64 -28.75
CA ALA A 3 -2.42 -7.82 -27.90
C ALA A 3 -3.63 -7.65 -27.00
N ALA A 4 -4.67 -8.44 -27.21
CA ALA A 4 -5.80 -8.52 -26.28
C ALA A 4 -5.24 -8.91 -24.91
N TYR A 5 -5.43 -8.03 -23.92
CA TYR A 5 -5.13 -8.32 -22.53
C TYR A 5 -5.92 -9.56 -22.12
N ASN A 6 -5.22 -10.68 -21.89
CA ASN A 6 -5.80 -11.91 -21.40
C ASN A 6 -5.52 -12.03 -19.89
N PRO A 7 -6.44 -11.60 -19.01
CA PRO A 7 -6.23 -11.66 -17.56
C PRO A 7 -6.20 -13.09 -16.99
N LEU A 8 -6.37 -14.12 -17.83
CA LEU A 8 -6.53 -15.52 -17.42
C LEU A 8 -5.30 -16.39 -17.75
N GLY A 9 -4.09 -15.81 -17.78
CA GLY A 9 -2.83 -16.51 -18.05
C GLY A 9 -2.50 -17.69 -17.10
N LYS A 10 -3.31 -17.91 -16.04
CA LYS A 10 -3.44 -19.15 -15.28
C LYS A 10 -4.91 -19.27 -14.89
N SER A 11 -5.66 -20.23 -15.45
CA SER A 11 -7.10 -20.38 -15.16
C SER A 11 -7.31 -20.65 -13.67
N HIS A 12 -7.80 -19.64 -12.94
CA HIS A 12 -8.30 -19.84 -11.60
C HIS A 12 -9.63 -20.59 -11.69
N VAL A 13 -9.70 -21.78 -11.11
CA VAL A 13 -10.96 -22.52 -11.04
C VAL A 13 -11.70 -22.01 -9.82
N TYR A 14 -12.75 -21.21 -10.06
CA TYR A 14 -13.63 -20.75 -8.99
C TYR A 14 -14.37 -21.92 -8.39
N THR A 15 -14.29 -22.03 -7.06
CA THR A 15 -15.00 -23.08 -6.31
C THR A 15 -16.34 -22.60 -5.76
N SER A 16 -16.61 -21.29 -5.83
CA SER A 16 -17.88 -20.69 -5.45
C SER A 16 -18.29 -19.50 -6.32
N LEU A 17 -19.60 -19.28 -6.45
CA LEU A 17 -20.16 -18.09 -7.11
C LEU A 17 -19.80 -16.80 -6.36
N LEU A 18 -19.68 -16.86 -5.04
CA LEU A 18 -19.29 -15.73 -4.20
C LEU A 18 -17.88 -15.25 -4.54
N GLU A 19 -16.92 -16.17 -4.60
CA GLU A 19 -15.53 -15.89 -4.98
C GLU A 19 -15.46 -15.22 -6.35
N ARG A 20 -16.19 -15.76 -7.33
CA ARG A 20 -16.27 -15.19 -8.68
C ARG A 20 -16.84 -13.77 -8.67
N ASN A 21 -17.93 -13.53 -7.94
CA ASN A 21 -18.58 -12.21 -7.90
C ASN A 21 -17.70 -11.15 -7.23
N ILE A 22 -16.98 -11.52 -6.17
CA ILE A 22 -16.03 -10.64 -5.48
C ILE A 22 -14.88 -10.28 -6.42
N ASP A 23 -14.27 -11.26 -7.08
CA ASP A 23 -13.15 -11.01 -8.02
C ASP A 23 -13.59 -10.14 -9.21
N LEU A 24 -14.80 -10.36 -9.72
CA LEU A 24 -15.38 -9.54 -10.79
C LEU A 24 -15.62 -8.09 -10.32
N ALA A 25 -16.15 -7.90 -9.11
CA ALA A 25 -16.40 -6.57 -8.56
C ALA A 25 -15.09 -5.80 -8.29
N ALA A 26 -14.10 -6.48 -7.71
CA ALA A 26 -12.77 -5.90 -7.49
C ALA A 26 -12.03 -5.65 -8.82
N GLY A 27 -12.33 -6.44 -9.86
CA GLY A 27 -11.57 -6.48 -11.12
C GLY A 27 -10.22 -7.17 -10.97
N MET A 28 -10.05 -7.97 -9.91
CA MET A 28 -8.83 -8.74 -9.61
C MET A 28 -9.08 -9.79 -8.52
N ARG A 29 -8.09 -10.67 -8.33
CA ARG A 29 -8.07 -11.68 -7.27
C ARG A 29 -8.22 -11.03 -5.90
N THR A 30 -9.15 -11.55 -5.11
CA THR A 30 -9.48 -11.04 -3.79
C THR A 30 -9.51 -12.18 -2.77
N ASP A 31 -8.99 -11.94 -1.56
CA ASP A 31 -9.16 -12.85 -0.44
C ASP A 31 -10.62 -12.83 0.06
N VAL A 32 -11.34 -13.92 -0.21
CA VAL A 32 -12.75 -14.07 0.17
C VAL A 32 -12.94 -14.08 1.69
N GLN A 33 -11.98 -14.60 2.46
CA GLN A 33 -12.07 -14.60 3.92
C GLN A 33 -11.88 -13.18 4.48
N ALA A 34 -10.91 -12.43 3.95
CA ALA A 34 -10.75 -11.03 4.28
C ALA A 34 -12.01 -10.23 3.91
N TYR A 35 -12.58 -10.43 2.72
CA TYR A 35 -13.83 -9.79 2.31
C TYR A 35 -14.96 -10.07 3.30
N LYS A 36 -15.16 -11.33 3.71
CA LYS A 36 -16.19 -11.70 4.68
C LYS A 36 -15.99 -11.00 6.03
N GLN A 37 -14.76 -10.98 6.54
CA GLN A 37 -14.43 -10.31 7.80
C GLN A 37 -14.72 -8.81 7.72
N TRP A 38 -14.25 -8.13 6.67
CA TRP A 38 -14.50 -6.70 6.48
C TRP A 38 -15.97 -6.37 6.21
N SER A 39 -16.69 -7.25 5.51
CA SER A 39 -18.12 -7.08 5.25
C SER A 39 -18.94 -7.19 6.54
N GLN A 40 -18.62 -8.16 7.39
CA GLN A 40 -19.32 -8.38 8.66
C GLN A 40 -18.99 -7.31 9.71
N GLN A 41 -17.73 -6.90 9.83
CA GLN A 41 -17.29 -5.99 10.88
C GLN A 41 -17.48 -4.51 10.53
N TYR A 42 -17.33 -4.15 9.25
CA TYR A 42 -17.25 -2.76 8.82
C TYR A 42 -18.16 -2.43 7.63
N GLY A 43 -19.04 -3.36 7.22
CA GLY A 43 -20.01 -3.12 6.16
C GLY A 43 -19.41 -2.98 4.77
N LEU A 44 -18.24 -3.60 4.50
CA LEU A 44 -17.67 -3.65 3.16
C LEU A 44 -18.69 -4.22 2.16
N ASN A 45 -18.99 -3.44 1.13
CA ASN A 45 -19.91 -3.78 0.05
C ASN A 45 -19.18 -3.82 -1.31
N LEU A 46 -19.86 -4.31 -2.35
CA LEU A 46 -19.29 -4.47 -3.69
C LEU A 46 -18.84 -3.15 -4.33
N ALA A 47 -19.55 -2.05 -4.09
CA ALA A 47 -19.18 -0.74 -4.65
C ALA A 47 -17.87 -0.23 -4.05
N LYS A 48 -17.69 -0.37 -2.74
CA LYS A 48 -16.44 -0.04 -2.05
C LYS A 48 -15.31 -0.97 -2.50
N LEU A 49 -15.57 -2.28 -2.62
CA LEU A 49 -14.61 -3.25 -3.14
C LEU A 49 -14.13 -2.87 -4.55
N GLN A 50 -15.04 -2.44 -5.43
CA GLN A 50 -14.69 -1.95 -6.77
C GLN A 50 -13.78 -0.72 -6.72
N LYS A 51 -14.08 0.27 -5.86
CA LYS A 51 -13.20 1.44 -5.64
C LYS A 51 -11.81 0.99 -5.18
N LEU A 52 -11.73 0.14 -4.16
CA LEU A 52 -10.47 -0.36 -3.61
C LEU A 52 -9.65 -1.12 -4.67
N GLY A 53 -10.30 -1.93 -5.49
CA GLY A 53 -9.63 -2.64 -6.59
C GLY A 53 -9.06 -1.69 -7.65
N SER A 54 -9.77 -0.60 -7.97
CA SER A 54 -9.26 0.45 -8.86
C SER A 54 -8.03 1.15 -8.27
N CYS A 55 -8.12 1.60 -7.02
CA CYS A 55 -7.03 2.23 -6.28
C CYS A 55 -5.79 1.32 -6.21
N TYR A 56 -5.98 0.03 -5.94
CA TYR A 56 -4.89 -0.92 -5.88
C TYR A 56 -4.20 -1.10 -7.25
N ARG A 57 -4.96 -1.20 -8.35
CA ARG A 57 -4.40 -1.28 -9.72
C ARG A 57 -3.68 0.00 -10.14
N GLU A 58 -4.13 1.16 -9.67
CA GLU A 58 -3.41 2.44 -9.83
C GLU A 58 -2.14 2.53 -8.97
N GLY A 59 -1.84 1.49 -8.19
CA GLY A 59 -0.61 1.38 -7.41
C GLY A 59 -0.67 2.14 -6.09
N TRP A 60 -1.84 2.42 -5.53
CA TRP A 60 -1.96 3.20 -4.28
C TRP A 60 -1.17 2.57 -3.13
N LEU A 61 -1.29 1.25 -2.94
CA LEU A 61 -0.56 0.54 -1.88
C LEU A 61 0.97 0.51 -2.13
N HIS A 62 1.39 0.52 -3.39
CA HIS A 62 2.79 0.38 -3.79
C HIS A 62 3.52 1.73 -3.89
N ASN A 63 2.81 2.84 -4.11
CA ASN A 63 3.39 4.17 -4.34
C ASN A 63 3.10 5.12 -3.18
N VAL A 64 3.45 4.71 -1.96
CA VAL A 64 3.19 5.51 -0.76
C VAL A 64 3.85 6.88 -0.85
N LEU A 65 5.06 7.01 -1.40
CA LEU A 65 5.75 8.31 -1.59
C LEU A 65 4.92 9.37 -2.33
N ALA A 66 4.28 9.00 -3.43
CA ALA A 66 3.45 9.93 -4.22
C ALA A 66 2.22 10.39 -3.44
N ARG A 67 1.91 9.71 -2.34
CA ARG A 67 0.69 9.87 -1.57
C ARG A 67 0.94 10.19 -0.09
N ILE A 68 2.19 10.33 0.40
CA ILE A 68 2.51 10.91 1.73
C ILE A 68 2.00 12.36 1.76
N THR A 69 0.70 12.48 1.93
CA THR A 69 -0.17 13.63 1.75
C THR A 69 -1.33 13.43 2.72
N PRO A 70 -2.07 14.50 3.08
CA PRO A 70 -3.20 14.39 4.01
C PRO A 70 -4.28 13.36 3.61
N ILE A 71 -4.35 13.00 2.32
CA ILE A 71 -5.33 12.04 1.78
C ILE A 71 -5.04 10.62 2.29
N THR A 72 -3.77 10.20 2.35
CA THR A 72 -3.40 8.86 2.82
C THR A 72 -3.64 8.67 4.31
N THR A 73 -3.63 9.75 5.08
CA THR A 73 -4.01 9.72 6.50
C THR A 73 -5.51 9.68 6.71
N ALA A 74 -6.31 10.25 5.80
CA ALA A 74 -7.77 10.21 5.87
C ALA A 74 -8.35 8.84 5.45
N GLU A 75 -7.64 8.11 4.58
CA GLU A 75 -8.09 6.82 4.04
C GLU A 75 -7.26 5.63 4.58
N MET A 76 -6.67 5.73 5.79
CA MET A 76 -5.81 4.65 6.36
C MET A 76 -6.49 3.27 6.34
N ASP A 77 -7.78 3.20 6.67
CA ASP A 77 -8.53 1.94 6.68
C ASP A 77 -8.65 1.33 5.29
N ASP A 78 -8.74 2.15 4.23
CA ASP A 78 -8.78 1.67 2.85
C ASP A 78 -7.45 1.02 2.46
N TYR A 79 -6.33 1.56 2.91
CA TYR A 79 -5.01 0.96 2.70
C TYR A 79 -4.85 -0.38 3.43
N ILE A 80 -5.35 -0.46 4.67
CA ILE A 80 -5.34 -1.69 5.44
C ILE A 80 -6.23 -2.74 4.77
N MET A 81 -7.45 -2.34 4.35
CA MET A 81 -8.36 -3.19 3.60
C MET A 81 -7.72 -3.70 2.30
N MET A 82 -7.09 -2.83 1.51
CA MET A 82 -6.38 -3.23 0.29
C MET A 82 -5.28 -4.26 0.56
N ALA A 83 -4.53 -4.10 1.65
CA ALA A 83 -3.47 -5.04 2.01
C ALA A 83 -4.04 -6.42 2.37
N ASP A 84 -5.16 -6.50 3.10
CA ASP A 84 -5.79 -7.78 3.40
C ASP A 84 -6.43 -8.42 2.17
N LEU A 85 -7.12 -7.61 1.36
CA LEU A 85 -7.94 -8.09 0.25
C LEU A 85 -7.09 -8.56 -0.94
N PHE A 86 -6.02 -7.85 -1.28
CA PHE A 86 -5.35 -8.00 -2.58
C PHE A 86 -3.94 -8.57 -2.52
N ILE A 87 -3.30 -8.61 -1.34
CA ILE A 87 -2.02 -9.29 -1.18
C ILE A 87 -2.31 -10.77 -0.96
N MET A 88 -1.89 -11.61 -1.91
CA MET A 88 -2.25 -13.03 -1.91
C MET A 88 -1.06 -13.93 -1.62
N THR A 89 0.15 -13.41 -1.71
CA THR A 89 1.37 -14.19 -1.56
C THR A 89 2.36 -13.56 -0.59
N LYS A 90 3.18 -14.42 0.04
CA LYS A 90 4.30 -14.00 0.89
C LYS A 90 5.29 -13.09 0.16
N SER A 91 5.57 -13.39 -1.12
CA SER A 91 6.48 -12.57 -1.95
C SER A 91 5.95 -11.15 -2.17
N GLU A 92 4.66 -11.00 -2.45
CA GLU A 92 4.02 -9.68 -2.60
C GLU A 92 4.00 -8.94 -1.27
N ALA A 93 3.68 -9.62 -0.16
CA ALA A 93 3.68 -9.04 1.17
C ALA A 93 5.06 -8.48 1.56
N GLN A 94 6.12 -9.26 1.33
CA GLN A 94 7.51 -8.84 1.55
C GLN A 94 7.88 -7.65 0.66
N TYR A 95 7.47 -7.67 -0.61
CA TYR A 95 7.71 -6.58 -1.55
C TYR A 95 7.04 -5.28 -1.10
N VAL A 96 5.75 -5.31 -0.78
CA VAL A 96 5.01 -4.13 -0.28
C VAL A 96 5.65 -3.57 0.98
N CYS A 97 5.96 -4.41 1.97
CA CYS A 97 6.58 -3.95 3.20
C CYS A 97 7.94 -3.27 2.95
N ARG A 98 8.74 -3.82 2.02
CA ARG A 98 10.03 -3.24 1.63
C ARG A 98 9.85 -1.88 0.94
N ILE A 99 8.90 -1.76 0.01
CA ILE A 99 8.63 -0.53 -0.72
C ILE A 99 8.07 0.56 0.20
N MET A 100 7.18 0.23 1.12
CA MET A 100 6.66 1.18 2.10
C MET A 100 7.76 1.67 3.05
N SER A 101 8.58 0.76 3.59
CA SER A 101 9.72 1.16 4.44
C SER A 101 10.71 2.06 3.69
N ARG A 102 11.02 1.73 2.44
CA ARG A 102 11.87 2.55 1.57
C ARG A 102 11.25 3.92 1.26
N SER A 103 9.93 3.96 1.05
CA SER A 103 9.20 5.20 0.81
C SER A 103 9.29 6.15 2.00
N LEU A 104 9.15 5.63 3.22
CA LEU A 104 9.33 6.40 4.45
C LEU A 104 10.75 6.97 4.55
N SER A 105 11.78 6.16 4.28
CA SER A 105 13.17 6.64 4.27
C SER A 105 13.42 7.73 3.25
N ALA A 106 12.95 7.54 2.02
CA ALA A 106 13.15 8.51 0.96
C ALA A 106 12.46 9.83 1.30
N PHE A 107 11.25 9.80 1.87
CA PHE A 107 10.59 11.02 2.34
C PHE A 107 11.41 11.73 3.42
N ALA A 108 11.87 11.00 4.44
CA ALA A 108 12.67 11.59 5.52
C ALA A 108 13.95 12.26 4.97
N THR A 109 14.67 11.59 4.07
CA THR A 109 15.85 12.16 3.41
C THR A 109 15.52 13.39 2.57
N ILE A 110 14.39 13.36 1.84
CA ILE A 110 13.96 14.48 1.00
C ILE A 110 13.61 15.70 1.85
N ALA A 111 12.88 15.49 2.94
CA ALA A 111 12.46 16.51 3.89
C ALA A 111 13.61 17.01 4.78
N GLY A 112 14.81 16.44 4.68
CA GLY A 112 15.98 16.84 5.47
C GLY A 112 15.84 16.53 6.96
N VAL A 113 14.96 15.58 7.33
CA VAL A 113 14.70 15.22 8.73
C VAL A 113 15.39 13.91 9.08
N ALA A 114 16.05 13.88 10.23
CA ALA A 114 16.58 12.64 10.78
C ALA A 114 15.41 11.76 11.25
N ALA A 115 15.22 10.60 10.60
CA ALA A 115 14.21 9.63 10.97
C ALA A 115 14.82 8.23 11.13
N SER A 116 14.36 7.50 12.14
CA SER A 116 14.71 6.10 12.37
C SER A 116 13.53 5.37 13.01
N ALA A 117 13.62 4.06 13.17
CA ALA A 117 12.60 3.30 13.89
C ALA A 117 12.38 3.80 15.34
N LYS A 118 13.39 4.44 15.95
CA LYS A 118 13.33 5.02 17.30
C LYS A 118 12.95 6.50 17.32
N VAL A 119 13.20 7.21 16.22
CA VAL A 119 13.00 8.67 16.11
C VAL A 119 12.07 8.91 14.92
N VAL A 120 10.78 9.08 15.20
CA VAL A 120 9.76 9.31 14.17
C VAL A 120 9.35 10.78 14.18
N PRO A 121 9.64 11.55 13.11
CA PRO A 121 9.17 12.92 12.97
C PRO A 121 7.63 12.98 12.99
N ILE A 122 7.06 14.01 13.61
CA ILE A 122 5.60 14.15 13.75
C ILE A 122 4.88 14.16 12.39
N GLN A 123 5.55 14.68 11.36
CA GLN A 123 5.05 14.73 9.98
C GLN A 123 4.86 13.33 9.37
N LEU A 124 5.60 12.34 9.86
CA LEU A 124 5.58 10.97 9.39
C LEU A 124 4.84 10.01 10.33
N ALA A 125 4.37 10.48 11.49
CA ALA A 125 3.77 9.63 12.53
C ALA A 125 2.65 8.75 11.97
N ASN A 126 1.66 9.33 11.29
CA ASN A 126 0.52 8.59 10.73
C ASN A 126 0.94 7.61 9.63
N HIS A 127 1.98 7.95 8.84
CA HIS A 127 2.48 7.08 7.77
C HIS A 127 3.26 5.88 8.33
N VAL A 128 4.01 6.10 9.40
CA VAL A 128 4.68 5.02 10.16
C VAL A 128 3.64 4.15 10.86
N GLU A 129 2.57 4.73 11.39
CA GLU A 129 1.46 3.97 11.97
C GLU A 129 0.76 3.10 10.92
N LEU A 130 0.45 3.66 9.74
CA LEU A 130 -0.12 2.92 8.62
C LEU A 130 0.79 1.74 8.23
N TYR A 131 2.08 2.01 8.09
CA TYR A 131 3.07 0.98 7.80
C TYR A 131 3.06 -0.15 8.83
N LYS A 132 3.10 0.19 10.13
CA LYS A 132 3.08 -0.79 11.22
C LYS A 132 1.82 -1.65 11.23
N LYS A 133 0.65 -1.05 10.97
CA LYS A 133 -0.63 -1.78 10.90
C LYS A 133 -0.64 -2.78 9.73
N ILE A 134 -0.19 -2.34 8.56
CA ILE A 134 -0.12 -3.19 7.37
C ILE A 134 0.92 -4.30 7.56
N SER A 135 2.13 -3.96 8.01
CA SER A 135 3.21 -4.93 8.19
C SER A 135 2.81 -6.01 9.21
N ALA A 136 2.30 -5.63 10.38
CA ALA A 136 1.90 -6.58 11.42
C ALA A 136 0.83 -7.58 10.95
N ARG A 137 -0.14 -7.12 10.13
CA ARG A 137 -1.16 -7.99 9.53
C ARG A 137 -0.55 -8.97 8.54
N LEU A 138 0.32 -8.49 7.67
CA LEU A 138 0.97 -9.32 6.65
C LEU A 138 1.98 -10.30 7.26
N GLU A 139 2.78 -9.89 8.24
CA GLU A 139 3.69 -10.74 9.01
C GLU A 139 2.95 -11.92 9.63
N LYS A 140 1.83 -11.64 10.30
CA LYS A 140 0.98 -12.66 10.91
C LYS A 140 0.38 -13.60 9.87
N ARG A 141 -0.08 -13.07 8.73
CA ARG A 141 -0.76 -13.86 7.68
C ARG A 141 0.20 -14.75 6.89
N PHE A 142 1.43 -14.28 6.62
CA PHE A 142 2.38 -14.94 5.73
C PHE A 142 3.65 -15.44 6.44
N GLU A 143 3.68 -15.35 7.78
CA GLU A 143 4.75 -15.86 8.64
C GLU A 143 6.13 -15.37 8.20
N PHE A 144 6.33 -14.05 8.22
CA PHE A 144 7.61 -13.42 7.94
C PHE A 144 7.85 -12.23 8.85
N GLU A 145 9.08 -11.74 8.88
CA GLU A 145 9.45 -10.51 9.58
C GLU A 145 9.60 -9.38 8.55
N ALA A 146 8.77 -8.36 8.68
CA ALA A 146 8.84 -7.16 7.87
C ALA A 146 10.03 -6.30 8.33
N PRO A 147 10.63 -5.53 7.40
CA PRO A 147 11.70 -4.61 7.78
C PRO A 147 11.20 -3.58 8.80
N ALA A 148 12.09 -3.05 9.63
CA ALA A 148 11.73 -1.87 10.43
C ALA A 148 11.31 -0.70 9.51
N PRO A 149 10.49 0.25 9.99
CA PRO A 149 10.31 1.51 9.27
C PRO A 149 11.67 2.19 9.13
N PHE A 150 11.90 2.85 7.99
CA PHE A 150 13.16 3.51 7.66
C PHE A 150 14.37 2.57 7.46
N ALA A 151 14.15 1.26 7.28
CA ALA A 151 15.24 0.28 7.21
C ALA A 151 16.13 0.41 5.97
N SER A 152 15.66 1.09 4.91
CA SER A 152 16.45 1.29 3.70
C SER A 152 17.01 2.71 3.63
N THR A 153 18.33 2.88 3.60
CA THR A 153 18.97 4.17 3.29
C THR A 153 19.19 4.36 1.78
N THR A 154 18.98 3.30 0.99
CA THR A 154 19.28 3.27 -0.45
C THR A 154 18.11 3.83 -1.27
N ILE A 155 18.23 5.10 -1.67
CA ILE A 155 17.32 5.73 -2.64
C ILE A 155 17.70 5.24 -4.05
N SER A 156 16.73 4.76 -4.85
CA SER A 156 17.03 4.38 -6.25
C SER A 156 17.29 5.61 -7.10
N ARG A 157 17.95 5.46 -8.25
CA ARG A 157 18.13 6.58 -9.19
C ARG A 157 16.79 7.19 -9.62
N GLU A 158 15.76 6.37 -9.81
CA GLU A 158 14.42 6.82 -10.19
C GLU A 158 13.77 7.65 -9.06
N MET A 159 13.96 7.24 -7.80
CA MET A 159 13.50 8.02 -6.65
C MET A 159 14.31 9.30 -6.46
N GLN A 160 15.62 9.28 -6.76
CA GLN A 160 16.48 10.47 -6.74
C GLN A 160 16.02 11.51 -7.78
N ALA A 161 15.59 11.08 -8.96
CA ALA A 161 15.11 11.97 -10.01
C ALA A 161 13.83 12.72 -9.61
N GLN A 162 13.01 12.18 -8.71
CA GLN A 162 11.80 12.83 -8.21
C GLN A 162 12.06 13.83 -7.07
N ILE A 163 13.27 13.87 -6.50
CA ILE A 163 13.63 14.72 -5.35
C ILE A 163 13.33 16.22 -5.58
N PRO A 164 13.69 16.84 -6.73
CA PRO A 164 13.47 18.27 -6.92
C PRO A 164 11.99 18.65 -6.92
N PHE A 165 11.15 17.82 -7.54
CA PHE A 165 9.69 18.00 -7.56
C PHE A 165 9.09 17.89 -6.15
N ILE A 166 9.46 16.85 -5.41
CA ILE A 166 8.94 16.61 -4.06
C ILE A 166 9.39 17.71 -3.09
N ARG A 167 10.65 18.17 -3.17
CA ARG A 167 11.13 19.32 -2.37
C ARG A 167 10.36 20.61 -2.69
N GLY A 168 10.10 20.88 -3.97
CA GLY A 168 9.31 22.05 -4.38
C GLY A 168 7.90 22.04 -3.78
N PHE A 169 7.24 20.88 -3.80
CA PHE A 169 5.92 20.69 -3.20
C PHE A 169 5.92 20.87 -1.67
N LEU A 170 6.90 20.28 -0.97
CA LEU A 170 6.99 20.38 0.49
C LEU A 170 7.30 21.80 0.96
N ASN A 171 8.20 22.51 0.28
CA ASN A 171 8.54 23.90 0.63
C ASN A 171 7.36 24.85 0.46
N GLN A 172 6.52 24.64 -0.57
CA GLN A 172 5.30 25.43 -0.78
C GLN A 172 4.23 25.15 0.28
N ARG A 173 4.07 23.89 0.72
CA ARG A 173 2.94 23.47 1.53
C ARG A 173 3.21 23.45 3.03
N PHE A 174 4.45 23.26 3.44
CA PHE A 174 4.83 23.08 4.85
C PHE A 174 5.81 24.14 5.38
N LYS A 175 6.25 25.11 4.54
CA LYS A 175 7.31 26.08 4.88
C LYS A 175 8.44 25.39 5.66
N VAL A 176 9.10 24.42 5.01
CA VAL A 176 10.29 23.80 5.60
C VAL A 176 11.37 24.88 5.58
N ALA A 177 11.69 25.42 6.76
CA ALA A 177 12.74 26.39 6.98
C ALA A 177 14.12 25.74 6.82
#